data_AF-A0A966T804-F1
#
_entry.id   AF-A0A966T804-F1
#
_cell.length_a   1.000
_cell.length_b   1.000
_cell.length_c   1.000
_cell.angle_alpha   90.00
_cell.angle_beta   90.00
_cell.angle_gamma   90.00
#
_symmetry.space_group_name_H-M   'P 1'
#
loop_
_entity.id
_entity.type
_entity.pdbx_description
1 polymer ?
#
loop_
_entity_poly.entity_id
_entity_poly.type
_entity_poly.pdbx_seq_one_letter_code
_entity_poly.pdbx_strand_id
1 'polypeptide(L)'
;PSPLDPQRPGAVVAGPWRGPLAQLPAFADALTRWQGATGWPVLADGLSGLRGTPGLRLIHSYDLLLEAGHGLPPAPQLLRLGPMPASRRLQQWIAGGGGPQLLISEADPRNLDAAASASQRCGLGLARWLQAQPPLPEAPRGASGIDGTLSLAAGLALGCGALVLVSGDLALLHDANGWLWLRQLAQRGVRLTVVLIDNGGGGIFEQLPIRADGPLDFERLFAMPQAVDQLALAAAHGVPGRRLQDLAALPDALAWALPQPLALVALRTDRRADARLRQELRRRMAALHGGPDGESAP
;
A
#
# COMPACT_ATOMS: atom_id res chain seq x y z
N PRO A 1 11.77 3.35 24.71
CA PRO A 1 10.56 3.51 23.87
C PRO A 1 11.00 3.53 22.40
N SER A 2 10.19 3.01 21.47
CA SER A 2 10.46 3.11 20.04
C SER A 2 10.49 4.59 19.60
N PRO A 3 11.38 4.99 18.68
CA PRO A 3 11.37 6.35 18.12
C PRO A 3 10.29 6.49 17.03
N LEU A 4 9.66 5.37 16.65
CA LEU A 4 8.63 5.29 15.64
C LEU A 4 7.25 5.25 16.30
N ASP A 5 6.34 6.06 15.77
CA ASP A 5 4.92 6.05 16.06
C ASP A 5 4.18 5.26 14.96
N PRO A 6 3.66 4.06 15.26
CA PRO A 6 2.97 3.21 14.29
C PRO A 6 1.64 3.80 13.79
N GLN A 7 1.08 4.81 14.47
CA GLN A 7 -0.16 5.48 14.06
C GLN A 7 0.09 6.61 13.06
N ARG A 8 1.35 7.03 12.89
CA ARG A 8 1.75 8.05 11.93
C ARG A 8 2.33 7.43 10.67
N PRO A 9 2.27 8.14 9.52
CA PRO A 9 2.89 7.66 8.28
C PRO A 9 4.38 7.39 8.46
N GLY A 10 4.89 6.45 7.67
CA GLY A 10 6.30 6.08 7.62
C GLY A 10 6.53 5.04 6.54
N ALA A 11 7.75 4.56 6.42
CA ALA A 11 8.11 3.51 5.47
C ALA A 11 9.09 2.52 6.09
N VAL A 12 9.11 1.30 5.53
CA VAL A 12 10.10 0.29 5.87
C VAL A 12 11.07 0.16 4.71
N VAL A 13 12.37 0.15 5.01
CA VAL A 13 13.43 -0.22 4.07
C VAL A 13 14.05 -1.51 4.54
N ALA A 14 13.87 -2.58 3.77
CA ALA A 14 14.50 -3.87 4.01
C ALA A 14 15.72 -4.03 3.11
N GLY A 15 16.91 -3.91 3.70
CA GLY A 15 18.18 -4.17 3.03
C GLY A 15 18.50 -5.66 2.89
N PRO A 16 19.71 -5.99 2.43
CA PRO A 16 20.16 -7.37 2.27
C PRO A 16 20.07 -8.18 3.58
N TRP A 17 19.56 -9.41 3.52
CA TRP A 17 19.50 -10.27 4.69
C TRP A 17 20.91 -10.63 5.18
N ARG A 18 21.12 -10.52 6.50
CA ARG A 18 22.38 -10.85 7.18
C ARG A 18 22.21 -11.79 8.38
N GLY A 19 20.98 -12.12 8.75
CA GLY A 19 20.72 -13.05 9.84
C GLY A 19 20.83 -14.53 9.42
N PRO A 20 20.70 -15.47 10.37
CA PRO A 20 20.61 -16.90 10.07
C PRO A 20 19.37 -17.23 9.25
N LEU A 21 19.46 -18.11 8.25
CA LEU A 21 18.30 -18.52 7.42
C LEU A 21 17.12 -19.05 8.25
N ALA A 22 17.39 -19.73 9.36
CA ALA A 22 16.37 -20.22 10.28
C ALA A 22 15.51 -19.11 10.93
N GLN A 23 16.00 -17.86 10.95
CA GLN A 23 15.28 -16.71 11.50
C GLN A 23 14.51 -15.92 10.43
N LEU A 24 14.73 -16.20 9.15
CA LEU A 24 14.06 -15.49 8.05
C LEU A 24 12.52 -15.61 8.09
N PRO A 25 11.90 -16.77 8.43
CA PRO A 25 10.46 -16.86 8.60
C PRO A 25 9.93 -15.94 9.71
N ALA A 26 10.56 -15.97 10.89
CA ALA A 26 10.16 -15.13 12.01
C ALA A 26 10.31 -13.63 11.71
N PHE A 27 11.38 -13.26 10.99
CA PHE A 27 11.59 -11.91 10.48
C PHE A 27 10.46 -11.48 9.51
N ALA A 28 10.13 -12.34 8.54
CA ALA A 28 9.08 -12.10 7.56
C ALA A 28 7.69 -11.98 8.22
N ASP A 29 7.38 -12.83 9.20
CA ASP A 29 6.13 -12.78 9.96
C ASP A 29 6.01 -11.50 10.79
N ALA A 30 7.10 -11.11 11.46
CA ALA A 30 7.14 -9.87 12.23
C ALA A 30 6.94 -8.65 11.32
N LEU A 31 7.58 -8.63 10.15
CA LEU A 31 7.40 -7.57 9.17
C LEU A 31 5.98 -7.55 8.59
N THR A 32 5.38 -8.73 8.36
CA THR A 32 4.00 -8.84 7.89
C THR A 32 3.02 -8.29 8.92
N ARG A 33 3.22 -8.57 10.20
CA ARG A 33 2.42 -8.00 11.30
C ARG A 33 2.60 -6.49 11.41
N TRP A 34 3.83 -6.00 11.33
CA TRP A 34 4.13 -4.57 11.35
C TRP A 34 3.47 -3.84 10.18
N GLN A 35 3.65 -4.33 8.95
CA GLN A 35 2.99 -3.78 7.77
C GLN A 35 1.47 -3.88 7.87
N GLY A 36 0.96 -4.97 8.44
CA GLY A 36 -0.45 -5.15 8.70
C GLY A 36 -1.02 -4.00 9.50
N ALA A 37 -0.42 -3.72 10.66
CA ALA A 37 -0.91 -2.69 11.57
C ALA A 37 -0.68 -1.26 11.09
N THR A 38 0.48 -0.99 10.47
CA THR A 38 0.90 0.38 10.13
C THR A 38 0.49 0.79 8.72
N GLY A 39 0.28 -0.18 7.82
CA GLY A 39 0.10 0.07 6.40
C GLY A 39 1.36 0.61 5.70
N TRP A 40 2.52 0.69 6.38
CA TRP A 40 3.71 1.30 5.81
C TRP A 40 4.20 0.54 4.56
N PRO A 41 4.55 1.24 3.47
CA PRO A 41 5.16 0.62 2.31
C PRO A 41 6.50 0.00 2.69
N VAL A 42 6.78 -1.18 2.14
CA VAL A 42 8.04 -1.90 2.36
C VAL A 42 8.85 -1.88 1.08
N LEU A 43 9.92 -1.09 1.07
CA LEU A 43 10.92 -1.03 0.00
C LEU A 43 11.96 -2.13 0.28
N ALA A 44 11.93 -3.21 -0.50
CA ALA A 44 12.77 -4.38 -0.26
C ALA A 44 13.87 -4.52 -1.30
N ASP A 45 15.12 -4.56 -0.84
CA ASP A 45 16.28 -4.91 -1.65
C ASP A 45 16.13 -6.32 -2.23
N GLY A 46 16.70 -6.55 -3.42
CA GLY A 46 16.68 -7.84 -4.11
C GLY A 46 17.25 -8.99 -3.26
N LEU A 47 18.17 -8.67 -2.34
CA LEU A 47 18.82 -9.63 -1.43
C LEU A 47 18.18 -9.66 -0.03
N SER A 48 17.01 -9.06 0.17
CA SER A 48 16.31 -9.04 1.47
C SER A 48 15.77 -10.40 1.91
N GLY A 49 15.67 -11.38 1.00
CA GLY A 49 15.08 -12.69 1.28
C GLY A 49 13.56 -12.69 1.47
N LEU A 50 12.89 -11.54 1.26
CA LEU A 50 11.44 -11.38 1.48
C LEU A 50 10.59 -11.65 0.23
N ARG A 51 11.21 -11.87 -0.92
CA ARG A 51 10.48 -12.10 -2.17
C ARG A 51 9.64 -13.37 -2.07
N GLY A 52 8.36 -13.25 -2.43
CA GLY A 52 7.42 -14.38 -2.40
C GLY A 52 6.87 -14.70 -1.02
N THR A 53 7.20 -13.93 0.02
CA THR A 53 6.59 -14.08 1.35
C THR A 53 5.06 -13.87 1.27
N PRO A 54 4.25 -14.87 1.66
CA PRO A 54 2.79 -14.74 1.67
C PRO A 54 2.33 -13.61 2.59
N GLY A 55 1.35 -12.82 2.15
CA GLY A 55 0.74 -11.75 2.94
C GLY A 55 1.57 -10.45 3.07
N LEU A 56 2.85 -10.49 2.71
CA LEU A 56 3.74 -9.33 2.73
C LEU A 56 3.71 -8.59 1.38
N ARG A 57 3.36 -7.31 1.39
CA ARG A 57 3.29 -6.46 0.19
C ARG A 57 4.60 -5.71 0.02
N LEU A 58 5.37 -6.07 -1.00
CA LEU A 58 6.71 -5.52 -1.22
C LEU A 58 6.75 -4.63 -2.46
N ILE A 59 7.47 -3.52 -2.33
CA ILE A 59 7.98 -2.75 -3.45
C ILE A 59 9.43 -3.21 -3.63
N HIS A 60 9.65 -4.22 -4.47
CA HIS A 60 10.98 -4.81 -4.70
C HIS A 60 11.64 -4.33 -6.00
N SER A 61 10.96 -3.48 -6.77
CA SER A 61 11.45 -2.91 -8.04
C SER A 61 11.32 -1.38 -8.05
N TYR A 62 11.57 -0.76 -6.88
CA TYR A 62 11.53 0.70 -6.74
C TYR A 62 12.50 1.41 -7.68
N ASP A 63 13.62 0.79 -8.07
CA ASP A 63 14.56 1.42 -9.01
C ASP A 63 13.95 1.66 -10.39
N LEU A 64 13.05 0.79 -10.87
CA LEU A 64 12.33 1.01 -12.12
C LEU A 64 11.32 2.16 -12.00
N LEU A 65 10.66 2.26 -10.84
CA LEU A 65 9.75 3.38 -10.57
C LEU A 65 10.54 4.70 -10.55
N LEU A 66 11.68 4.71 -9.88
CA LEU A 66 12.57 5.85 -9.78
C LEU A 66 13.20 6.23 -11.12
N GLU A 67 13.56 5.24 -11.94
CA GLU A 67 14.08 5.44 -13.29
C GLU A 67 13.02 6.02 -14.23
N ALA A 68 11.77 5.59 -14.09
CA ALA A 68 10.62 6.15 -14.81
C ALA A 68 10.21 7.56 -14.32
N GLY A 69 10.97 8.16 -13.38
CA GLY A 69 10.72 9.50 -12.86
C GLY A 69 9.71 9.57 -11.72
N HIS A 70 9.22 8.44 -11.19
CA HIS A 70 8.36 8.45 -10.02
C HIS A 70 9.17 8.67 -8.74
N GLY A 71 8.64 9.51 -7.84
CA GLY A 71 9.23 9.71 -6.51
C GLY A 71 8.93 8.56 -5.54
N LEU A 72 9.76 8.43 -4.51
CA LEU A 72 9.42 7.63 -3.33
C LEU A 72 8.42 8.39 -2.44
N PRO A 73 7.54 7.69 -1.72
CA PRO A 73 6.58 8.36 -0.82
C PRO A 73 7.32 9.18 0.24
N PRO A 74 6.77 10.30 0.72
CA PRO A 74 7.32 10.99 1.88
C PRO A 74 7.26 10.06 3.09
N ALA A 75 8.41 9.80 3.71
CA ALA A 75 8.51 8.97 4.90
C ALA A 75 9.00 9.83 6.07
N PRO A 76 8.09 10.41 6.87
CA PRO A 76 8.47 11.22 8.02
C PRO A 76 9.08 10.37 9.14
N GLN A 77 9.08 9.04 9.00
CA GLN A 77 9.70 8.08 9.91
C GLN A 77 10.15 6.86 9.10
N LEU A 78 11.29 6.26 9.46
CA LEU A 78 11.82 5.08 8.77
C LEU A 78 12.15 3.93 9.71
N LEU A 79 11.65 2.75 9.37
CA LEU A 79 12.14 1.48 9.91
C LEU A 79 13.12 0.88 8.90
N ARG A 80 14.40 0.83 9.25
CA ARG A 80 15.48 0.25 8.44
C ARG A 80 15.81 -1.13 8.98
N LEU A 81 15.80 -2.13 8.12
CA LEU A 81 16.08 -3.52 8.45
C LEU A 81 17.34 -3.95 7.72
N GLY A 82 18.39 -4.30 8.47
CA GLY A 82 19.66 -4.74 7.91
C GLY A 82 20.50 -3.63 7.28
N PRO A 83 21.49 -3.99 6.45
CA PRO A 83 22.41 -3.06 5.81
C PRO A 83 21.73 -2.11 4.83
N MET A 84 22.49 -1.10 4.40
CA MET A 84 22.03 -0.20 3.36
C MET A 84 21.72 -0.96 2.04
N PRO A 85 20.58 -0.67 1.37
CA PRO A 85 20.27 -1.24 0.05
C PRO A 85 21.30 -0.87 -1.01
N ALA A 86 21.38 -1.64 -2.09
CA ALA A 86 22.35 -1.39 -3.18
C ALA A 86 22.04 -0.10 -3.98
N SER A 87 20.78 0.33 -4.05
CA SER A 87 20.35 1.48 -4.86
C SER A 87 20.86 2.82 -4.30
N ARG A 88 21.66 3.54 -5.09
CA ARG A 88 22.13 4.90 -4.73
C ARG A 88 20.98 5.91 -4.55
N ARG A 89 19.91 5.79 -5.35
CA ARG A 89 18.75 6.68 -5.24
C ARG A 89 18.02 6.44 -3.92
N LEU A 90 17.85 5.18 -3.53
CA LEU A 90 17.26 4.83 -2.25
C LEU A 90 18.16 5.26 -1.08
N GLN A 91 19.48 5.10 -1.20
CA GLN A 91 20.46 5.60 -0.21
C GLN A 91 20.34 7.11 0.00
N GLN A 92 20.26 7.89 -1.08
CA GLN A 92 20.08 9.35 -1.02
C GLN A 92 18.76 9.72 -0.36
N TRP A 93 17.66 9.01 -0.68
CA TRP A 93 16.37 9.23 -0.05
C TRP A 93 16.38 8.92 1.45
N ILE A 94 17.06 7.85 1.88
CA ILE A 94 17.25 7.53 3.31
C ILE A 94 18.06 8.64 4.01
N ALA A 95 19.18 9.07 3.41
CA ALA A 95 20.05 10.09 3.98
C ALA A 95 19.38 11.48 4.03
N GLY A 96 18.51 11.79 3.07
CA GLY A 96 17.75 13.05 3.02
C GLY A 96 16.51 13.09 3.93
N GLY A 97 16.15 11.97 4.58
CA GLY A 97 15.00 11.91 5.47
C GLY A 97 15.24 12.64 6.80
N GLY A 98 14.48 13.71 7.07
CA GLY A 98 14.63 14.53 8.29
C GLY A 98 13.91 14.02 9.54
N GLY A 99 13.30 12.82 9.48
CA GLY A 99 12.52 12.24 10.57
C GLY A 99 13.24 11.12 11.33
N PRO A 100 12.65 10.59 12.42
CA PRO A 100 13.24 9.50 13.20
C PRO A 100 13.45 8.25 12.34
N GLN A 101 14.66 7.67 12.45
CA GLN A 101 15.00 6.41 11.79
C GLN A 101 15.44 5.37 12.82
N LEU A 102 14.75 4.22 12.85
CA LEU A 102 15.16 3.06 13.64
C LEU A 102 15.84 2.04 12.73
N LEU A 103 17.09 1.69 13.04
CA LEU A 103 17.83 0.64 12.35
C LEU A 103 17.88 -0.65 13.19
N ILE A 104 17.33 -1.74 12.65
CA ILE A 104 17.38 -3.07 13.26
C ILE A 104 18.41 -3.92 12.51
N SER A 105 19.42 -4.45 13.20
CA SER A 105 20.57 -5.12 12.58
C SER A 105 20.51 -6.66 12.57
N GLU A 106 19.43 -7.28 13.04
CA GLU A 106 19.29 -8.76 13.09
C GLU A 106 20.50 -9.45 13.73
N ALA A 107 20.93 -8.94 14.89
CA ALA A 107 22.10 -9.37 15.65
C ALA A 107 23.48 -9.21 14.95
N ASP A 108 23.54 -8.54 13.79
CA ASP A 108 24.82 -8.17 13.18
C ASP A 108 25.53 -7.14 14.09
N PRO A 109 26.77 -7.43 14.54
CA PRO A 109 27.50 -6.57 15.46
C PRO A 109 28.12 -5.34 14.76
N ARG A 110 28.14 -5.30 13.43
CA ARG A 110 28.74 -4.21 12.67
C ARG A 110 27.84 -2.98 12.66
N ASN A 111 28.45 -1.81 12.49
CA ASN A 111 27.68 -0.59 12.25
C ASN A 111 27.09 -0.62 10.83
N LEU A 112 25.80 -0.93 10.73
CA LEU A 112 25.07 -0.97 9.46
C LEU A 112 24.54 0.41 9.02
N ASP A 113 24.82 1.47 9.78
CA ASP A 113 24.38 2.82 9.47
C ASP A 113 25.45 3.63 8.71
N ALA A 114 25.67 3.27 7.44
CA ALA A 114 26.67 3.94 6.60
C ALA A 114 26.42 5.45 6.41
N ALA A 115 25.15 5.89 6.48
CA ALA A 115 24.76 7.28 6.29
C ALA A 115 24.69 8.09 7.60
N ALA A 116 25.00 7.48 8.76
CA ALA A 116 24.88 8.12 10.08
C ALA A 116 23.53 8.83 10.31
N SER A 117 22.45 8.26 9.77
CA SER A 117 21.09 8.84 9.77
C SER A 117 20.15 8.13 10.75
N ALA A 118 20.57 7.01 11.35
CA ALA A 118 19.78 6.29 12.33
C ALA A 118 19.69 7.07 13.64
N SER A 119 18.48 7.48 14.01
CA SER A 119 18.19 8.07 15.33
C SER A 119 18.31 7.06 16.46
N GLN A 120 18.03 5.79 16.17
CA GLN A 120 18.17 4.68 17.12
C GLN A 120 18.59 3.40 16.40
N ARG A 121 19.33 2.54 17.10
CA ARG A 121 19.77 1.23 16.63
C ARG A 121 19.31 0.12 17.58
N CYS A 122 18.92 -1.03 17.04
CA CYS A 122 18.49 -2.19 17.79
C CYS A 122 19.12 -3.48 17.22
N GLY A 123 19.89 -4.20 18.04
CA GLY A 123 20.51 -5.46 17.64
C GLY A 123 19.65 -6.71 17.87
N LEU A 124 18.52 -6.60 18.56
CA LEU A 124 17.72 -7.75 19.03
C LEU A 124 17.00 -8.53 17.90
N GLY A 125 16.96 -7.98 16.68
CA GLY A 125 16.18 -8.48 15.55
C GLY A 125 14.72 -8.02 15.57
N LEU A 126 14.08 -7.97 14.40
CA LEU A 126 12.76 -7.37 14.22
C LEU A 126 11.68 -8.10 15.01
N ALA A 127 11.70 -9.43 14.99
CA ALA A 127 10.70 -10.24 15.69
C ALA A 127 10.70 -9.97 17.19
N ARG A 128 11.89 -9.91 17.80
CA ARG A 128 12.06 -9.63 19.22
C ARG A 128 11.76 -8.17 19.56
N TRP A 129 12.18 -7.24 18.71
CA TRP A 129 11.86 -5.83 18.88
C TRP A 129 10.35 -5.60 18.88
N LEU A 130 9.62 -6.26 17.97
CA LEU A 130 8.18 -6.17 17.82
C LEU A 130 7.44 -6.73 19.04
N GLN A 131 7.90 -7.86 19.60
CA GLN A 131 7.35 -8.45 20.82
C GLN A 131 7.50 -7.53 22.04
N ALA A 132 8.49 -6.64 22.04
CA ALA A 132 8.71 -5.67 23.10
C ALA A 132 7.89 -4.37 22.92
N GLN A 133 7.15 -4.22 21.82
CA GLN A 133 6.27 -3.06 21.60
C GLN A 133 4.87 -3.31 22.20
N PRO A 134 4.11 -2.23 22.50
CA PRO A 134 2.69 -2.36 22.78
C PRO A 134 1.95 -3.12 21.67
N PRO A 135 0.81 -3.76 21.98
CA PRO A 135 -0.02 -4.42 20.98
C PRO A 135 -0.33 -3.47 19.83
N LEU A 136 0.02 -3.89 18.62
CA LEU A 136 -0.29 -3.13 17.43
C LEU A 136 -1.80 -3.18 17.15
N PRO A 137 -2.39 -2.09 16.63
CA PRO A 137 -3.78 -2.12 16.18
C PRO A 137 -3.91 -3.16 15.07
N GLU A 138 -4.91 -4.04 15.19
CA GLU A 138 -5.20 -5.01 14.15
C GLU A 138 -5.73 -4.28 12.91
N ALA A 139 -5.15 -4.55 11.75
CA ALA A 139 -5.78 -4.12 10.51
C ALA A 139 -7.07 -4.94 10.30
N PRO A 140 -8.19 -4.30 9.99
CA PRO A 140 -9.45 -4.97 9.66
C PRO A 140 -9.30 -5.71 8.32
N ARG A 141 -8.71 -6.90 8.37
CA ARG A 141 -8.54 -7.80 7.22
C ARG A 141 -9.22 -9.15 7.44
N GLY A 142 -10.29 -9.18 8.26
CA GLY A 142 -11.03 -10.40 8.62
C GLY A 142 -11.46 -11.23 7.41
N ALA A 143 -12.24 -10.65 6.49
CA ALA A 143 -12.85 -11.39 5.36
C ALA A 143 -12.61 -10.79 3.95
N SER A 144 -11.83 -9.71 3.82
CA SER A 144 -11.67 -8.98 2.54
C SER A 144 -13.01 -8.59 1.87
N GLY A 145 -14.05 -8.34 2.68
CA GLY A 145 -15.37 -7.93 2.22
C GLY A 145 -15.37 -6.51 1.65
N ILE A 146 -16.24 -6.27 0.67
CA ILE A 146 -16.41 -4.95 0.02
C ILE A 146 -17.54 -4.12 0.64
N ASP A 147 -18.25 -4.68 1.61
CA ASP A 147 -19.52 -4.26 2.18
C ASP A 147 -19.44 -3.14 3.24
N GLY A 148 -18.25 -2.85 3.76
CA GLY A 148 -18.05 -1.85 4.82
C GLY A 148 -16.85 -0.93 4.62
N THR A 149 -16.37 -0.78 3.38
CA THR A 149 -15.08 -0.12 3.10
C THR A 149 -15.07 1.38 3.41
N LEU A 150 -16.16 2.10 3.12
CA LEU A 150 -16.28 3.54 3.34
C LEU A 150 -16.54 3.87 4.81
N SER A 151 -17.45 3.13 5.44
CA SER A 151 -17.79 3.23 6.86
C SER A 151 -16.59 2.90 7.74
N LEU A 152 -15.82 1.86 7.39
CA LEU A 152 -14.57 1.55 8.07
C LEU A 152 -13.53 2.67 7.88
N ALA A 153 -13.39 3.20 6.66
CA ALA A 153 -12.48 4.32 6.41
C ALA A 153 -12.86 5.56 7.23
N ALA A 154 -14.15 5.85 7.42
CA ALA A 154 -14.61 6.93 8.30
C ALA A 154 -14.20 6.67 9.76
N GLY A 155 -14.37 5.44 10.27
CA GLY A 155 -13.93 5.05 11.60
C GLY A 155 -12.41 5.19 11.79
N LEU A 156 -11.62 4.74 10.82
CA LEU A 156 -10.16 4.88 10.84
C LEU A 156 -9.74 6.36 10.78
N ALA A 157 -10.40 7.16 9.93
CA ALA A 157 -10.15 8.60 9.84
C ALA A 157 -10.38 9.30 11.18
N LEU A 158 -11.42 8.92 11.94
CA LEU A 158 -11.67 9.45 13.28
C LEU A 158 -10.52 9.15 14.26
N GLY A 159 -9.81 8.04 14.06
CA GLY A 159 -8.64 7.67 14.87
C GLY A 159 -7.35 8.38 14.44
N CYS A 160 -7.09 8.52 13.14
CA CYS A 160 -5.83 9.09 12.61
C CYS A 160 -5.91 10.57 12.22
N GLY A 161 -7.10 11.19 12.24
CA GLY A 161 -7.35 12.60 11.92
C GLY A 161 -7.49 12.90 10.43
N ALA A 162 -6.78 12.18 9.56
CA ALA A 162 -6.93 12.29 8.11
C ALA A 162 -6.64 10.96 7.41
N LEU A 163 -7.47 10.58 6.45
CA LEU A 163 -7.33 9.33 5.70
C LEU A 163 -7.63 9.52 4.21
N VAL A 164 -6.92 8.77 3.36
CA VAL A 164 -7.27 8.58 1.96
C VAL A 164 -7.69 7.12 1.75
N LEU A 165 -8.94 6.92 1.31
CA LEU A 165 -9.46 5.63 0.88
C LEU A 165 -9.30 5.52 -0.63
N VAL A 166 -8.71 4.43 -1.12
CA VAL A 166 -8.79 4.05 -2.54
C VAL A 166 -9.79 2.91 -2.65
N SER A 167 -10.85 3.09 -3.45
CA SER A 167 -11.93 2.11 -3.57
C SER A 167 -12.32 1.86 -5.02
N GLY A 168 -12.86 0.67 -5.29
CA GLY A 168 -13.52 0.36 -6.55
C GLY A 168 -15.00 0.78 -6.53
N ASP A 169 -15.61 0.88 -7.71
CA ASP A 169 -17.02 1.24 -7.90
C ASP A 169 -18.00 0.33 -7.16
N LEU A 170 -17.87 -0.99 -7.27
CA LEU A 170 -18.77 -1.92 -6.59
C LEU A 170 -18.63 -1.87 -5.06
N ALA A 171 -17.40 -1.75 -4.56
CA ALA A 171 -17.14 -1.66 -3.12
C ALA A 171 -17.72 -0.37 -2.52
N LEU A 172 -17.57 0.75 -3.24
CA LEU A 172 -18.14 2.02 -2.83
C LEU A 172 -19.67 2.01 -2.92
N LEU A 173 -20.23 1.34 -3.93
CA LEU A 173 -21.68 1.19 -4.07
C LEU A 173 -22.30 0.34 -2.96
N HIS A 174 -21.64 -0.76 -2.57
CA HIS A 174 -22.08 -1.63 -1.49
C HIS A 174 -22.21 -0.90 -0.15
N ASP A 175 -21.31 0.05 0.12
CA ASP A 175 -21.28 0.84 1.36
C ASP A 175 -21.58 2.33 1.11
N ALA A 176 -22.47 2.61 0.17
CA ALA A 176 -22.82 3.99 -0.20
C ALA A 176 -23.40 4.79 0.98
N ASN A 177 -24.09 4.13 1.93
CA ASN A 177 -24.58 4.79 3.14
C ASN A 177 -23.45 5.31 4.03
N GLY A 178 -22.19 4.87 3.84
CA GLY A 178 -21.03 5.43 4.49
C GLY A 178 -20.85 6.94 4.25
N TRP A 179 -21.44 7.52 3.19
CA TRP A 179 -21.44 8.97 2.97
C TRP A 179 -22.13 9.75 4.10
N LEU A 180 -23.02 9.12 4.88
CA LEU A 180 -23.71 9.73 6.02
C LEU A 180 -22.74 10.20 7.13
N TRP A 181 -21.49 9.72 7.14
CA TRP A 181 -20.45 10.14 8.09
C TRP A 181 -19.95 11.57 7.88
N LEU A 182 -20.30 12.25 6.78
CA LEU A 182 -19.88 13.62 6.46
C LEU A 182 -20.01 14.57 7.66
N ARG A 183 -21.16 14.56 8.36
CA ARG A 183 -21.43 15.50 9.46
C ARG A 183 -20.53 15.25 10.67
N GLN A 184 -20.35 13.99 11.03
CA GLN A 184 -19.53 13.58 12.18
C GLN A 184 -18.06 13.90 11.93
N LEU A 185 -17.54 13.62 10.72
CA LEU A 185 -16.17 13.96 10.34
C LEU A 185 -15.95 15.47 10.40
N ALA A 186 -16.87 16.26 9.84
CA ALA A 186 -16.81 17.71 9.86
C ALA A 186 -16.80 18.29 11.28
N GLN A 187 -17.70 17.81 12.16
CA GLN A 187 -17.78 18.25 13.56
C GLN A 187 -16.50 17.96 14.35
N ARG A 188 -15.76 16.91 13.98
CA ARG A 188 -14.53 16.49 14.64
C ARG A 188 -13.27 17.05 13.98
N GLY A 189 -13.40 17.85 12.92
CA GLY A 189 -12.27 18.37 12.16
C GLY A 189 -11.45 17.29 11.44
N VAL A 190 -12.06 16.13 11.18
CA VAL A 190 -11.44 14.96 10.56
C VAL A 190 -11.68 15.00 9.05
N ARG A 191 -10.71 14.48 8.29
CA ARG A 191 -10.70 14.52 6.83
C ARG A 191 -10.66 13.12 6.23
N LEU A 192 -11.55 12.83 5.29
CA LEU A 192 -11.54 11.58 4.52
C LEU A 192 -11.65 11.90 3.03
N THR A 193 -10.63 11.54 2.25
CA THR A 193 -10.68 11.64 0.79
C THR A 193 -10.90 10.25 0.21
N VAL A 194 -11.91 10.09 -0.63
CA VAL A 194 -12.18 8.85 -1.36
C VAL A 194 -11.69 9.02 -2.79
N VAL A 195 -10.71 8.20 -3.19
CA VAL A 195 -10.26 8.05 -4.57
C VAL A 195 -10.95 6.81 -5.15
N LEU A 196 -11.91 7.03 -6.03
CA LEU A 196 -12.66 6.00 -6.71
C LEU A 196 -11.98 5.62 -8.03
N ILE A 197 -11.72 4.33 -8.21
CA ILE A 197 -11.38 3.71 -9.48
C ILE A 197 -12.66 3.08 -10.03
N ASP A 198 -13.28 3.78 -10.97
CA ASP A 198 -14.53 3.39 -11.63
C ASP A 198 -14.21 2.68 -12.94
N ASN A 199 -14.08 1.36 -12.88
CA ASN A 199 -13.76 0.53 -14.06
C ASN A 199 -14.93 -0.30 -14.56
N GLY A 200 -16.15 0.00 -14.10
CA GLY A 200 -17.38 -0.65 -14.57
C GLY A 200 -17.50 -2.10 -14.13
N GLY A 201 -17.31 -2.39 -12.85
CA GLY A 201 -17.57 -3.68 -12.23
C GLY A 201 -16.35 -4.34 -11.57
N GLY A 202 -16.47 -5.61 -11.23
CA GLY A 202 -15.46 -6.41 -10.54
C GLY A 202 -14.20 -6.63 -11.40
N GLY A 203 -13.27 -5.67 -11.40
CA GLY A 203 -12.02 -5.74 -12.18
C GLY A 203 -11.01 -6.79 -11.72
N ILE A 204 -11.20 -7.34 -10.53
CA ILE A 204 -10.41 -8.48 -10.05
C ILE A 204 -10.68 -9.75 -10.87
N PHE A 205 -11.91 -9.95 -11.35
CA PHE A 205 -12.29 -11.16 -12.08
C PHE A 205 -11.62 -11.28 -13.45
N GLU A 206 -11.21 -10.16 -14.06
CA GLU A 206 -10.42 -10.17 -15.31
C GLU A 206 -9.00 -10.74 -15.11
N GLN A 207 -8.57 -10.92 -13.86
CA GLN A 207 -7.26 -11.48 -13.52
C GLN A 207 -7.32 -12.97 -13.18
N LEU A 208 -8.52 -13.52 -13.03
CA LEU A 208 -8.74 -14.90 -12.63
C LEU A 208 -9.05 -15.74 -13.89
N PRO A 209 -8.68 -17.03 -13.92
CA PRO A 209 -8.96 -17.92 -15.05
C PRO A 209 -10.43 -18.36 -15.06
N ILE A 210 -11.35 -17.39 -15.04
CA ILE A 210 -12.81 -17.61 -14.98
C ILE A 210 -13.42 -17.63 -16.38
N ARG A 211 -12.83 -16.90 -17.33
CA ARG A 211 -13.18 -16.98 -18.75
C ARG A 211 -12.72 -18.34 -19.29
N ALA A 212 -13.43 -19.41 -18.93
CA ALA A 212 -13.30 -20.73 -19.54
C ALA A 212 -13.98 -20.73 -20.92
N ASP A 213 -13.56 -21.60 -21.83
CA ASP A 213 -14.01 -21.70 -23.23
C ASP A 213 -15.49 -22.17 -23.41
N GLY A 214 -16.38 -21.84 -22.46
CA GLY A 214 -17.80 -22.21 -22.45
C GLY A 214 -18.76 -21.01 -22.52
N PRO A 215 -20.08 -21.24 -22.52
CA PRO A 215 -21.13 -20.23 -22.69
C PRO A 215 -21.36 -19.34 -21.45
N LEU A 216 -20.35 -19.19 -20.59
CA LEU A 216 -20.47 -18.49 -19.32
C LEU A 216 -20.55 -16.97 -19.55
N ASP A 217 -21.66 -16.37 -19.12
CA ASP A 217 -21.87 -14.92 -19.15
C ASP A 217 -21.06 -14.24 -18.04
N PHE A 218 -19.79 -13.98 -18.33
CA PHE A 218 -18.83 -13.36 -17.42
C PHE A 218 -19.29 -11.97 -16.95
N GLU A 219 -19.92 -11.19 -17.83
CA GLU A 219 -20.32 -9.82 -17.51
C GLU A 219 -21.44 -9.83 -16.47
N ARG A 220 -22.44 -10.69 -16.62
CA ARG A 220 -23.56 -10.76 -15.68
C ARG A 220 -23.20 -11.44 -14.36
N LEU A 221 -22.36 -12.48 -14.39
CA LEU A 221 -22.13 -13.36 -13.22
C LEU A 221 -20.94 -12.95 -12.35
N PHE A 222 -19.95 -12.25 -12.92
CA PHE A 222 -18.71 -11.90 -12.22
C PHE A 222 -18.44 -10.41 -12.28
N ALA A 223 -18.40 -9.83 -13.48
CA ALA A 223 -18.14 -8.41 -13.62
C ALA A 223 -19.18 -7.54 -12.94
N MET A 224 -20.46 -7.86 -13.16
CA MET A 224 -21.62 -7.16 -12.62
C MET A 224 -21.53 -5.62 -12.74
N PRO A 225 -21.29 -5.07 -13.95
CA PRO A 225 -21.28 -3.62 -14.13
C PRO A 225 -22.60 -2.99 -13.67
N GLN A 226 -22.51 -1.88 -12.92
CA GLN A 226 -23.69 -1.14 -12.44
C GLN A 226 -23.77 0.23 -13.12
N ALA A 227 -24.97 0.61 -13.56
CA ALA A 227 -25.21 1.92 -14.17
C ALA A 227 -25.50 2.98 -13.10
N VAL A 228 -24.47 3.39 -12.35
CA VAL A 228 -24.59 4.36 -11.25
C VAL A 228 -23.66 5.55 -11.47
N ASP A 229 -24.18 6.77 -11.36
CA ASP A 229 -23.34 7.96 -11.25
C ASP A 229 -22.90 8.15 -9.79
N GLN A 230 -21.69 7.70 -9.49
CA GLN A 230 -21.09 7.77 -8.16
C GLN A 230 -20.93 9.21 -7.64
N LEU A 231 -20.73 10.19 -8.53
CA LEU A 231 -20.65 11.59 -8.13
C LEU A 231 -22.02 12.13 -7.74
N ALA A 232 -23.07 11.79 -8.48
CA ALA A 232 -24.44 12.14 -8.12
C ALA A 232 -24.87 11.48 -6.80
N LEU A 233 -24.50 10.22 -6.60
CA LEU A 233 -24.78 9.48 -5.35
C LEU A 233 -24.11 10.13 -4.14
N ALA A 234 -22.84 10.53 -4.26
CA ALA A 234 -22.14 11.27 -3.22
C ALA A 234 -22.76 12.66 -2.99
N ALA A 235 -23.10 13.37 -4.07
CA ALA A 235 -23.73 14.69 -4.00
C ALA A 235 -25.11 14.65 -3.31
N ALA A 236 -25.88 13.57 -3.47
CA ALA A 236 -27.15 13.37 -2.77
C ALA A 236 -26.97 13.33 -1.23
N HIS A 237 -25.78 12.99 -0.74
CA HIS A 237 -25.41 13.02 0.68
C HIS A 237 -24.71 14.32 1.09
N GLY A 238 -24.63 15.31 0.19
CA GLY A 238 -23.92 16.57 0.40
C GLY A 238 -22.40 16.46 0.27
N VAL A 239 -21.88 15.33 -0.23
CA VAL A 239 -20.44 15.11 -0.38
C VAL A 239 -19.99 15.67 -1.74
N PRO A 240 -19.06 16.64 -1.77
CA PRO A 240 -18.52 17.18 -3.00
C PRO A 240 -17.64 16.15 -3.72
N GLY A 241 -17.68 16.16 -5.05
CA GLY A 241 -16.84 15.27 -5.85
C GLY A 241 -16.33 15.88 -7.15
N ARG A 242 -15.22 15.34 -7.65
CA ARG A 242 -14.63 15.69 -8.94
C ARG A 242 -14.33 14.45 -9.76
N ARG A 243 -14.57 14.53 -11.06
CA ARG A 243 -14.12 13.51 -12.03
C ARG A 243 -12.76 13.88 -12.58
N LEU A 244 -11.85 12.92 -12.60
CA LEU A 244 -10.56 13.02 -13.28
C LEU A 244 -10.71 12.63 -14.74
N GLN A 245 -10.01 13.35 -15.63
CA GLN A 245 -9.88 12.98 -17.03
C GLN A 245 -8.78 11.92 -17.20
N ASP A 246 -7.71 12.03 -16.43
CA ASP A 246 -6.58 11.11 -16.43
C ASP A 246 -5.89 11.09 -15.04
N LEU A 247 -4.85 10.25 -14.93
CA LEU A 247 -4.06 10.14 -13.70
C LEU A 247 -3.16 11.35 -13.46
N ALA A 248 -2.83 12.13 -14.49
CA ALA A 248 -1.97 13.32 -14.36
C ALA A 248 -2.67 14.44 -13.58
N ALA A 249 -4.00 14.51 -13.63
CA ALA A 249 -4.81 15.44 -12.83
C ALA A 249 -4.98 15.04 -11.34
N LEU A 250 -4.48 13.86 -10.92
CA LEU A 250 -4.65 13.38 -9.54
C LEU A 250 -4.03 14.31 -8.48
N PRO A 251 -2.81 14.85 -8.63
CA PRO A 251 -2.22 15.74 -7.62
C PRO A 251 -3.09 16.97 -7.33
N ASP A 252 -3.62 17.63 -8.36
CA ASP A 252 -4.46 18.81 -8.21
C ASP A 252 -5.81 18.47 -7.56
N ALA A 253 -6.38 17.32 -7.93
CA ALA A 253 -7.62 16.86 -7.31
C ALA A 253 -7.43 16.46 -5.85
N LEU A 254 -6.30 15.85 -5.48
CA LEU A 254 -5.96 15.57 -4.09
C LEU A 254 -5.74 16.87 -3.32
N ALA A 255 -5.04 17.86 -3.89
CA ALA A 255 -4.87 19.16 -3.26
C ALA A 255 -6.21 19.85 -2.95
N TRP A 256 -7.21 19.67 -3.81
CA TRP A 256 -8.59 20.12 -3.57
C TRP A 256 -9.36 19.26 -2.56
N ALA A 257 -9.19 17.94 -2.59
CA ALA A 257 -9.97 17.01 -1.76
C ALA A 257 -9.50 16.95 -0.30
N LEU A 258 -8.18 16.93 -0.08
CA LEU A 258 -7.56 16.73 1.24
C LEU A 258 -7.98 17.74 2.32
N PRO A 259 -8.26 19.02 2.02
CA PRO A 259 -8.75 19.97 3.04
C PRO A 259 -10.20 19.73 3.49
N GLN A 260 -10.99 18.96 2.74
CA GLN A 260 -12.42 18.79 2.97
C GLN A 260 -12.70 17.69 4.01
N PRO A 261 -13.81 17.78 4.77
CA PRO A 261 -14.16 16.73 5.74
C PRO A 261 -14.40 15.36 5.09
N LEU A 262 -15.09 15.36 3.94
CA LEU A 262 -15.31 14.18 3.11
C LEU A 262 -15.42 14.64 1.65
N ALA A 263 -14.65 14.03 0.74
CA ALA A 263 -14.68 14.36 -0.68
C ALA A 263 -14.43 13.12 -1.55
N LEU A 264 -14.99 13.13 -2.76
CA LEU A 264 -14.83 12.06 -3.76
C LEU A 264 -14.01 12.54 -4.97
N VAL A 265 -12.96 11.82 -5.32
CA VAL A 265 -12.21 11.99 -6.57
C VAL A 265 -12.39 10.72 -7.39
N ALA A 266 -13.06 10.80 -8.53
CA ALA A 266 -13.41 9.64 -9.34
C ALA A 266 -12.60 9.59 -10.64
N LEU A 267 -11.89 8.50 -10.89
CA LEU A 267 -11.20 8.20 -12.14
C LEU A 267 -11.91 7.07 -12.85
N ARG A 268 -12.29 7.25 -14.12
CA ARG A 268 -12.77 6.16 -14.96
C ARG A 268 -11.61 5.46 -15.65
N THR A 269 -11.61 4.13 -15.61
CA THR A 269 -10.65 3.30 -16.34
C THR A 269 -11.37 2.18 -17.10
N ASP A 270 -10.64 1.46 -17.95
CA ASP A 270 -11.16 0.27 -18.63
C ASP A 270 -10.64 -0.99 -17.94
N ARG A 271 -11.56 -1.78 -17.41
CA ARG A 271 -11.27 -2.99 -16.63
C ARG A 271 -10.33 -3.97 -17.34
N ARG A 272 -10.48 -4.11 -18.66
CA ARG A 272 -9.70 -5.04 -19.49
C ARG A 272 -8.33 -4.48 -19.82
N ALA A 273 -8.22 -3.17 -20.06
CA ALA A 273 -6.95 -2.47 -20.23
C ALA A 273 -6.14 -2.52 -18.92
N ASP A 274 -6.79 -2.29 -17.77
CA ASP A 274 -6.17 -2.38 -16.46
C ASP A 274 -5.58 -3.79 -16.21
N ALA A 275 -6.33 -4.83 -16.56
CA ALA A 275 -5.87 -6.22 -16.45
C ALA A 275 -4.68 -6.51 -17.37
N ARG A 276 -4.73 -6.07 -18.63
CA ARG A 276 -3.64 -6.20 -19.60
C ARG A 276 -2.38 -5.49 -19.14
N LEU A 277 -2.50 -4.24 -18.68
CA LEU A 277 -1.38 -3.47 -18.14
C LEU A 277 -0.74 -4.18 -16.94
N ARG A 278 -1.56 -4.69 -16.00
CA ARG A 278 -1.05 -5.49 -14.87
C ARG A 278 -0.31 -6.74 -15.33
N GLN A 279 -0.82 -7.46 -16.33
CA GLN A 279 -0.17 -8.64 -16.86
C GLN A 279 1.15 -8.30 -17.56
N GLU A 280 1.19 -7.21 -18.33
CA GLU A 280 2.40 -6.71 -18.99
C GLU A 280 3.46 -6.33 -17.95
N LEU A 281 3.09 -5.59 -16.91
CA LEU A 281 4.00 -5.24 -15.81
C LEU A 281 4.55 -6.48 -15.12
N ARG A 282 3.70 -7.49 -14.82
CA ARG A 282 4.16 -8.78 -14.25
C ARG A 282 5.14 -9.50 -15.18
N ARG A 283 4.88 -9.54 -16.49
CA ARG A 283 5.80 -10.16 -17.48
C ARG A 283 7.13 -9.41 -17.58
N ARG A 284 7.10 -8.08 -17.66
CA ARG A 284 8.31 -7.24 -17.66
C ARG A 284 9.12 -7.46 -16.40
N MET A 285 8.45 -7.51 -15.25
CA MET A 285 9.09 -7.83 -13.98
C MET A 285 9.70 -9.24 -14.02
N ALA A 286 8.99 -10.26 -14.48
CA ALA A 286 9.54 -11.62 -14.58
C ALA A 286 10.78 -11.67 -15.50
N ALA A 287 10.75 -11.01 -16.65
CA ALA A 287 11.87 -10.96 -17.59
C ALA A 287 13.11 -10.26 -17.00
N LEU A 288 12.92 -9.20 -16.21
CA LEU A 288 14.03 -8.51 -15.51
C LEU A 288 14.65 -9.33 -14.38
N HIS A 289 13.91 -10.31 -13.83
CA HIS A 289 14.43 -11.20 -12.78
C HIS A 289 14.89 -12.56 -13.32
N GLY A 290 14.49 -12.93 -14.54
CA GLY A 290 14.98 -14.10 -15.27
C GLY A 290 16.12 -13.73 -16.21
N GLY A 291 17.33 -13.59 -15.67
CA GLY A 291 18.54 -13.66 -16.49
C GLY A 291 18.72 -15.06 -17.12
N PRO A 292 19.64 -15.21 -18.10
CA PRO A 292 19.68 -16.35 -19.04
C PRO A 292 20.27 -17.64 -18.45
N ASP A 293 19.86 -18.05 -17.25
CA ASP A 293 20.19 -19.36 -16.67
C ASP A 293 18.92 -20.01 -16.13
N GLY A 294 18.00 -20.30 -17.05
CA GLY A 294 16.97 -21.31 -16.86
C GLY A 294 17.42 -22.59 -17.55
N GLU A 295 18.41 -23.27 -16.99
CA GLU A 295 18.58 -24.69 -17.25
C GLU A 295 17.23 -25.35 -16.96
N SER A 296 16.61 -25.84 -18.04
CA SER A 296 15.64 -26.91 -17.99
C SER A 296 16.16 -28.00 -17.07
N ALA A 297 15.46 -28.23 -15.97
CA ALA A 297 15.60 -29.46 -15.20
C ALA A 297 14.26 -30.23 -15.27
N PRO A 298 14.33 -31.56 -15.38
CA PRO A 298 13.37 -32.43 -16.07
C PRO A 298 12.05 -32.66 -15.35
#